data_AF-Q2JI16-F1
#
_entry.id   AF-Q2JI16-F1
#
_cell.length_a   1.000
_cell.length_b   1.000
_cell.length_c   1.000
_cell.angle_alpha   90.00
_cell.angle_beta   90.00
_cell.angle_gamma   90.00
#
_symmetry.space_group_name_H-M   'P 1'
#
loop_
_entity.id
_entity.type
_entity.pdbx_description
1 polymer ?
#
loop_
_entity_poly.entity_id
_entity_poly.type
_entity_poly.pdbx_seq_one_letter_code
_entity_poly.pdbx_strand_id
1 'polypeptide(L)' 'MKLHLLHLSLPLSSPLSAPQLEQSLCQQVDRELGQPARLLRWSLTAVEGDRAWVEVVATTDEDYSDLD' A
#
# COMPACT_ATOMS: atom_id res chain seq x y z
N MET A 1 13.86 -12.23 1.54
CA MET A 1 12.56 -11.64 1.92
C MET A 1 12.76 -10.50 2.91
N LYS A 2 12.75 -9.29 2.39
CA LYS A 2 12.77 -8.03 3.12
C LYS A 2 11.35 -7.47 3.13
N LEU A 3 10.74 -7.53 4.31
CA LEU A 3 9.42 -6.96 4.53
C LEU A 3 9.54 -5.49 4.91
N HIS A 4 8.63 -4.69 4.38
CA HIS A 4 8.50 -3.28 4.63
C HIS A 4 7.11 -2.99 5.23
N LEU A 5 7.10 -2.36 6.40
CA LEU A 5 5.89 -1.83 7.02
C LEU A 5 5.87 -0.31 6.79
N LEU A 6 4.80 0.18 6.17
CA LEU A 6 4.62 1.60 5.83
C LEU A 6 3.30 2.12 6.37
N HIS A 7 3.30 3.35 6.87
CA HIS A 7 2.10 4.08 7.24
C HIS A 7 1.89 5.19 6.22
N LEU A 8 0.86 5.03 5.39
CA LEU A 8 0.54 5.97 4.32
C LEU A 8 -0.71 6.75 4.66
N SER A 9 -0.76 8.01 4.22
CA SER A 9 -1.96 8.83 4.26
C SER A 9 -2.48 9.06 2.85
N LEU A 10 -3.79 8.86 2.66
CA LEU A 10 -4.47 9.01 1.39
C LEU A 10 -5.58 10.06 1.50
N PRO A 11 -5.73 10.97 0.53
CA PRO A 11 -6.86 11.88 0.49
C PRO A 11 -8.14 11.13 0.07
N LEU A 12 -9.25 11.38 0.76
CA LEU A 12 -10.58 10.83 0.50
C LEU A 12 -11.41 11.70 -0.45
N SER A 13 -10.74 12.54 -1.25
CA SER A 13 -11.37 13.56 -2.10
C SER A 13 -12.31 12.99 -3.17
N SER A 14 -12.30 11.69 -3.41
CA SER A 14 -13.22 11.01 -4.34
C SER A 14 -13.45 9.56 -3.92
N PRO A 15 -14.67 9.02 -4.16
CA PRO A 15 -14.93 7.60 -3.93
C PRO A 15 -14.03 6.77 -4.85
N LEU A 16 -13.09 6.04 -4.24
CA LEU A 16 -12.24 5.09 -4.94
C LEU A 16 -12.88 3.71 -4.82
N SER A 17 -12.92 2.98 -5.94
CA SER A 17 -13.19 1.55 -5.89
C SER A 17 -12.01 0.83 -5.21
N ALA A 18 -12.26 -0.28 -4.53
CA ALA A 18 -11.21 -1.11 -3.93
C ALA A 18 -9.98 -1.37 -4.86
N PRO A 19 -10.15 -1.76 -6.15
CA PRO A 19 -8.99 -1.95 -7.04
C PRO A 19 -8.23 -0.66 -7.37
N GLN A 20 -8.90 0.48 -7.41
CA GLN A 20 -8.23 1.78 -7.65
C GLN A 20 -7.40 2.20 -6.43
N LEU A 21 -7.91 1.91 -5.24
CA LEU A 21 -7.19 2.12 -3.98
C LEU A 21 -5.94 1.24 -3.92
N GLU A 22 -6.06 -0.05 -4.23
CA GLU A 22 -4.92 -0.97 -4.27
C GLU A 22 -3.85 -0.54 -5.27
N GLN A 23 -4.24 -0.12 -6.47
CA GLN A 23 -3.30 0.41 -7.46
C GLN A 23 -2.58 1.67 -6.96
N SER A 24 -3.32 2.59 -6.32
CA SER A 24 -2.75 3.83 -5.76
C SER A 24 -1.76 3.53 -4.63
N LEU A 25 -2.10 2.55 -3.78
CA LEU A 25 -1.24 2.05 -2.72
C LEU A 25 0.06 1.48 -3.29
N CYS A 26 0.00 0.61 -4.31
CA CYS A 26 1.20 0.07 -4.94
C CYS A 26 2.13 1.18 -5.45
N GLN A 27 1.58 2.16 -6.18
CA GLN A 27 2.38 3.29 -6.70
C GLN A 27 3.00 4.13 -5.59
N GLN A 28 2.29 4.33 -4.48
CA GLN A 28 2.80 5.07 -3.35
C GLN A 28 3.90 4.30 -2.61
N VAL A 29 3.73 2.99 -2.42
CA VAL A 29 4.76 2.11 -1.83
C VAL A 29 6.03 2.14 -2.65
N ASP A 30 5.94 2.00 -3.98
CA ASP A 30 7.11 2.06 -4.87
C ASP A 30 7.87 3.38 -4.70
N ARG A 31 7.13 4.48 -4.56
CA ARG A 31 7.70 5.81 -4.37
C ARG A 31 8.36 5.97 -3.00
N GLU A 32 7.74 5.48 -1.93
CA GLU A 32 8.29 5.55 -0.57
C GLU A 32 9.52 4.66 -0.40
N LEU A 33 9.56 3.51 -1.07
CA LEU A 33 10.71 2.58 -1.02
C LEU A 33 11.80 2.93 -2.03
N GLY A 34 11.50 3.77 -3.03
CA GLY A 34 12.45 4.16 -4.08
C GLY A 34 12.76 3.05 -5.09
N GLN A 35 11.95 1.99 -5.11
CA GLN A 35 12.09 0.83 -5.98
C GLN A 35 10.77 0.07 -6.09
N PRO A 36 10.56 -0.73 -7.14
CA PRO A 36 9.36 -1.56 -7.27
C PRO A 36 9.17 -2.49 -6.07
N ALA A 37 7.93 -2.59 -5.59
CA ALA A 37 7.53 -3.44 -4.48
C ALA A 37 6.18 -4.11 -4.75
N ARG A 38 6.04 -5.34 -4.26
CA ARG A 38 4.77 -6.07 -4.26
C ARG A 38 4.03 -5.77 -2.96
N LEU A 39 2.82 -5.23 -3.09
CA LEU A 39 1.88 -5.10 -1.98
C LEU A 39 1.41 -6.50 -1.54
N LEU A 40 1.61 -6.83 -0.27
CA LEU A 40 1.18 -8.13 0.31
C LEU A 40 -0.12 -7.99 1.09
N ARG A 41 -0.23 -6.92 1.88
CA ARG A 41 -1.41 -6.62 2.69
C ARG A 41 -1.51 -5.12 2.94
N TRP A 42 -2.73 -4.65 3.10
CA TRP A 42 -2.99 -3.32 3.63
C TRP A 42 -4.21 -3.33 4.56
N SER A 43 -4.30 -2.33 5.43
CA SER A 43 -5.43 -2.15 6.33
C SER A 43 -5.68 -0.66 6.59
N LEU A 44 -6.94 -0.24 6.54
CA LEU A 44 -7.36 1.09 6.98
C LEU A 44 -7.30 1.15 8.51
N THR A 45 -6.46 2.04 9.04
CA THR A 45 -6.23 2.17 10.49
C THR A 45 -7.00 3.33 11.10
N ALA A 46 -7.15 4.44 10.39
CA ALA A 46 -7.89 5.60 10.85
C ALA A 46 -8.45 6.43 9.69
N VAL A 47 -9.51 7.19 9.98
CA VAL A 47 -10.04 8.22 9.08
C VAL A 47 -10.22 9.49 9.89
N GLU A 48 -9.64 10.59 9.41
CA GLU A 48 -9.74 11.91 10.03
C GLU A 48 -10.02 12.96 8.95
N GLY A 49 -11.21 13.57 9.00
CA GLY A 49 -11.63 14.55 8.00
C GLY A 49 -11.63 13.96 6.59
N ASP A 50 -10.82 14.54 5.71
CA ASP A 50 -10.64 14.13 4.32
C ASP A 50 -9.42 13.22 4.11
N ARG A 51 -8.85 12.65 5.18
CA ARG A 51 -7.70 11.75 5.12
C ARG A 51 -7.99 10.38 5.70
N ALA A 52 -7.52 9.36 5.00
CA ALA A 52 -7.44 7.99 5.47
C ALA A 52 -5.99 7.62 5.76
N TRP A 53 -5.77 6.93 6.86
CA TRP A 53 -4.49 6.34 7.23
C TRP A 53 -4.56 4.84 7.00
N VAL A 54 -3.54 4.33 6.34
CA VAL A 54 -3.45 2.93 5.93
C VAL A 54 -2.10 2.39 6.31
N GLU A 55 -2.11 1.23 6.95
CA GLU A 55 -0.93 0.43 7.18
C GLU A 55 -0.75 -0.53 6.01
N VAL A 56 0.48 -0.62 5.52
CA VAL A 56 0.84 -1.40 4.35
C VAL A 56 2.02 -2.31 4.66
N VAL A 57 1.89 -3.57 4.27
CA VAL A 57 2.97 -4.56 4.25
C VAL A 57 3.33 -4.85 2.80
N ALA A 58 4.58 -4.60 2.44
CA ALA A 58 5.11 -4.83 1.10
C ALA A 58 6.44 -5.58 1.13
N THR A 59 6.81 -6.19 0.00
CA THR A 59 8.11 -6.82 -0.21
C THR A 59 8.75 -6.27 -1.46
N THR A 60 10.07 -6.11 -1.45
CA THR A 60 10.85 -5.76 -2.65
C THR A 60 11.51 -6.98 -3.30
N ASP A 61 11.38 -8.16 -2.69
CA ASP A 61 11.87 -9.40 -3.30
C ASP A 61 10.92 -9.82 -4.44
N GLU A 62 11.47 -9.98 -5.64
CA GLU A 62 10.75 -10.49 -6.83
C GLU A 62 10.47 -12.01 -6.73
N ASP A 63 11.21 -12.73 -5.89
CA ASP A 63 11.08 -14.18 -5.65
C ASP A 63 9.85 -14.57 -4.81
N TYR A 64 9.01 -13.63 -4.40
CA TYR A 64 7.69 -13.97 -3.88
C TYR A 64 6.78 -14.37 -5.05
N SER A 65 7.12 -15.45 -5.75
CA SER A 65 6.17 -16.21 -6.54
C SER A 65 5.46 -17.12 -5.55
N ASP A 66 4.16 -16.87 -5.39
CA ASP A 66 3.22 -17.56 -4.52
C ASP A 66 3.70 -18.96 -4.07
N LEU A 67 4.04 -19.07 -2.78
CA LEU A 67 3.98 -20.35 -2.08
C LEU A 67 2.49 -20.72 -2.04
N ASP A 68 2.07 -21.46 -3.06
CA ASP A 68 0.79 -22.17 -3.19
C ASP A 68 0.55 -23.08 -1.98
#